data_AF-A0A1R3J4N9-F1
#
_entry.id   AF-A0A1R3J4N9-F1
#
_cell.length_a   1.000
_cell.length_b   1.000
_cell.length_c   1.000
_cell.angle_alpha   90.00
_cell.angle_beta   90.00
_cell.angle_gamma   90.00
#
_symmetry.space_group_name_H-M   'P 1'
#
loop_
_entity.id
_entity.type
_entity.pdbx_description
1 polymer ?
#
loop_
_entity_poly.entity_id
_entity_poly.type
_entity_poly.pdbx_seq_one_letter_code
_entity_poly.pdbx_strand_id
1 'polypeptide(L)' 'MELIGISLGLEQDYLRDFFQENDSILRLTYYPPCKTPDLTLGVGAHSDAPLLDNPPSGHGRWPSGAY' A
#
# COMPACT_ATOMS: atom_id res chain seq x y z
N MET A 1 -10.82 8.74 -2.11
CA MET A 1 -11.17 7.64 -1.20
C MET A 1 -12.63 7.69 -0.71
N GLU A 2 -13.38 8.75 -0.99
CA GLU A 2 -14.71 9.00 -0.43
C GLU A 2 -15.74 7.87 -0.71
N LEU A 3 -15.81 7.35 -1.94
CA LEU A 3 -16.77 6.28 -2.27
C LEU A 3 -16.49 4.98 -1.51
N ILE A 4 -15.21 4.63 -1.33
CA ILE A 4 -14.79 3.49 -0.51
C ILE A 4 -15.17 3.74 0.95
N GLY A 5 -14.92 4.95 1.45
CA GLY A 5 -15.32 5.37 2.80
C GLY A 5 -16.82 5.21 3.03
N ILE A 6 -17.65 5.75 2.15
CA ILE A 6 -19.12 5.65 2.22
C ILE A 6 -19.57 4.18 2.17
N SER A 7 -18.98 3.35 1.29
CA SER A 7 -19.34 1.93 1.19
C SER A 7 -19.02 1.12 2.46
N LEU A 8 -18.04 1.59 3.24
CA LEU A 8 -17.65 1.02 4.51
C LEU A 8 -18.37 1.66 5.71
N GLY A 9 -19.28 2.62 5.47
CA GLY A 9 -20.01 3.35 6.52
C GLY A 9 -19.16 4.40 7.25
N LEU A 10 -18.04 4.80 6.67
CA LEU A 10 -17.16 5.85 7.21
C LEU A 10 -17.64 7.24 6.77
N GLU A 11 -17.21 8.25 7.51
CA GLU A 11 -17.37 9.64 7.08
C GLU A 11 -16.65 9.88 5.75
N GLN A 12 -17.24 10.72 4.90
CA GLN A 12 -16.78 10.97 3.53
C GLN A 12 -15.28 11.31 3.47
N ASP A 13 -14.84 12.14 4.41
CA ASP A 13 -13.49 12.70 4.45
C ASP A 13 -12.50 11.84 5.25
N TYR A 14 -12.97 10.86 6.01
CA TYR A 14 -12.15 10.07 6.94
C TYR A 14 -10.91 9.45 6.28
N LEU A 15 -11.10 8.76 5.15
CA LEU A 15 -9.98 8.14 4.44
C LEU A 15 -9.12 9.17 3.70
N ARG A 16 -9.67 10.32 3.31
CA ARG A 16 -8.88 11.38 2.69
C ARG A 16 -7.90 11.95 3.71
N ASP A 17 -8.41 12.27 4.89
CA ASP A 17 -7.63 12.87 5.97
C ASP A 17 -6.62 11.86 6.55
N PHE A 18 -6.99 10.58 6.66
CA PHE A 18 -6.08 9.50 7.07
C PHE A 18 -4.88 9.35 6.12
N PHE A 19 -5.08 9.51 4.80
CA PHE A 19 -4.01 9.39 3.81
C PHE A 19 -3.39 10.74 3.38
N GLN A 20 -3.79 11.86 4.00
CA GLN A 20 -3.43 13.20 3.54
C GLN A 20 -1.93 13.50 3.64
N GLU A 21 -1.25 12.98 4.66
CA GLU A 21 0.19 13.21 4.89
C GLU A 21 1.08 12.10 4.30
N ASN A 22 0.50 11.13 3.59
CA ASN A 22 1.26 9.99 3.09
C ASN A 22 1.70 10.20 1.62
N ASP A 23 2.90 9.74 1.29
CA ASP A 23 3.46 9.89 -0.05
C ASP A 23 3.03 8.78 -1.02
N SER A 24 2.70 9.17 -2.26
CA SER A 24 2.48 8.19 -3.33
C SER A 24 3.81 7.71 -3.92
N ILE A 25 4.12 6.42 -3.76
CA ILE A 25 5.34 5.82 -4.30
C ILE A 25 5.04 5.13 -5.64
N LEU A 26 5.84 5.45 -6.67
CA LEU A 26 5.80 4.78 -7.96
C LEU A 26 7.03 3.88 -8.15
N ARG A 27 6.82 2.58 -8.37
CA ARG A 27 7.88 1.64 -8.74
C ARG A 27 7.82 1.34 -10.24
N LEU A 28 8.81 1.81 -10.99
CA LEU A 28 9.00 1.46 -12.40
C LEU A 28 9.86 0.19 -12.50
N THR A 29 9.37 -0.84 -13.18
CA THR A 29 10.10 -2.10 -13.34
C THR A 29 10.37 -2.37 -14.82
N TYR A 30 11.64 -2.60 -15.17
CA TYR A 30 12.06 -3.02 -16.51
C TYR A 30 12.52 -4.48 -16.47
N TYR A 31 11.86 -5.34 -17.23
CA TYR A 31 12.22 -6.75 -17.36
C TYR A 31 13.00 -6.97 -18.67
N PRO A 32 14.31 -7.27 -18.61
CA PRO A 32 15.10 -7.50 -19.81
C PRO A 32 14.71 -8.81 -20.52
N PRO A 33 15.01 -8.96 -21.82
CA PRO A 33 14.79 -10.21 -22.54
C PRO A 33 15.52 -11.39 -21.89
N CYS A 34 14.81 -12.51 -21.72
CA CYS A 34 15.34 -13.73 -21.12
C CYS A 34 15.46 -14.84 -22.18
N LYS A 35 16.55 -15.62 -22.09
CA LYS A 35 16.82 -16.75 -23.00
C LYS A 35 15.93 -17.97 -22.73
N THR A 36 15.40 -18.11 -21.52
CA THR A 36 14.56 -19.24 -21.08
C THR A 36 13.33 -18.71 -20.33
N PRO A 37 12.35 -18.11 -21.04
CA PRO A 37 11.22 -17.44 -20.41
C PRO A 37 10.40 -18.37 -19.51
N ASP A 38 10.29 -19.65 -19.88
CA ASP A 38 9.50 -20.66 -19.16
C ASP A 38 10.06 -21.03 -17.77
N LEU A 39 11.33 -20.67 -17.50
CA LEU A 39 12.00 -20.91 -16.21
C LEU A 39 12.28 -19.62 -15.44
N THR A 40 11.73 -18.48 -15.88
CA THR A 40 12.00 -17.19 -15.24
C THR A 40 10.77 -16.58 -14.61
N LEU A 41 10.98 -15.92 -13.48
CA LEU A 41 9.98 -15.17 -12.75
C LEU A 41 10.49 -13.73 -12.61
N GLY A 42 9.81 -12.77 -13.22
CA GLY A 42 10.23 -11.36 -13.17
C GLY A 42 10.13 -10.78 -11.76
N VAL A 43 8.92 -10.78 -11.19
CA VAL A 43 8.67 -10.49 -9.78
C VAL A 43 7.80 -11.62 -9.25
N GLY A 44 8.17 -12.15 -8.08
CA GLY A 44 7.44 -13.25 -7.46
C GLY A 44 6.06 -12.86 -6.94
N ALA A 45 5.26 -13.86 -6.57
CA ALA A 45 3.99 -13.62 -5.90
C ALA A 45 4.23 -12.83 -4.61
N HIS A 46 3.62 -11.66 -4.49
CA HIS A 46 3.72 -10.79 -3.33
C HIS A 46 2.46 -9.94 -3.20
N SER A 47 2.26 -9.37 -2.02
CA SER A 47 1.37 -8.25 -1.79
C SER A 47 2.22 -6.99 -1.67
N ASP A 48 1.76 -5.88 -2.24
CA ASP A 48 2.45 -4.60 -2.05
C ASP A 48 2.45 -4.23 -0.57
N ALA A 49 3.56 -3.65 -0.12
CA ALA A 49 3.64 -3.15 1.23
C ALA A 49 2.61 -2.01 1.41
N PRO A 50 1.84 -2.01 2.50
CA PRO A 50 1.07 -0.83 2.85
C PRO A 50 2.04 0.33 3.03
N LEU A 51 1.60 1.52 2.63
CA LEU A 51 2.35 2.75 2.80
C LEU A 51 2.66 2.93 4.29
N LEU A 52 3.92 2.73 4.66
CA LEU A 52 4.42 2.84 6.03
C LEU A 52 4.98 4.24 6.23
N ASP A 53 4.09 5.21 6.43
CA ASP A 53 4.48 6.48 7.00
C ASP A 53 4.19 6.48 8.50
N ASN A 54 5.13 7.09 9.22
CA ASN A 54 5.19 7.24 10.66
C ASN A 54 3.79 7.60 11.22
N PRO A 55 3.26 6.92 12.25
CA PRO A 55 1.94 7.24 12.77
C PRO A 55 1.88 8.74 13.13
N PRO A 56 0.76 9.44 12.82
CA PRO A 56 0.53 10.76 13.35
C PRO A 56 0.69 10.69 14.86
N SER A 57 1.38 11.68 15.44
CA SER A 57 1.71 11.77 16.87
C SER A 57 0.46 11.92 17.75
N GLY A 58 -0.35 10.87 17.82
CA GLY A 58 -1.67 10.87 18.44
C GLY A 58 -2.22 9.44 18.51
N HIS A 59 -1.97 8.79 19.65
CA HIS A 59 -2.72 7.66 20.19
C HIS A 59 -3.23 6.58 19.20
N GLY A 60 -2.33 5.69 18.78
CA GLY A 60 -2.71 4.46 18.09
C GLY A 60 -1.53 3.55 17.84
N ARG A 61 -1.05 2.85 18.87
CA ARG A 61 0.00 1.84 18.73
C ARG A 61 -0.54 0.68 17.89
N TRP A 62 0.02 0.42 16.71
CA TRP A 62 -0.22 -0.81 15.96
C TRP A 62 0.07 -2.01 16.89
N PRO A 63 -0.82 -3.01 17.00
CA PRO A 63 -0.57 -4.17 17.85
C PRO A 63 0.69 -4.89 17.36
N SER A 64 1.69 -5.01 18.23
CA SER A 64 2.88 -5.80 17.97
C SER A 64 2.46 -7.27 17.86
N GLY A 65 2.29 -7.78 16.65
CA GLY A 65 1.85 -9.17 16.43
C GLY A 65 1.25 -9.48 15.07
N ALA A 66 1.19 -8.53 14.14
CA ALA A 66 0.82 -8.79 12.76
C ALA A 66 2.07 -8.95 11.87
N TYR A 67 2.93 -9.91 12.21
CA TYR A 67 3.88 -10.56 11.31
C TYR A 67 3.94 -12.04 11.67
#